data_AF-A0A8J3KT63-F1
#
_entry.id   AF-A0A8J3KT63-F1
#
_cell.length_a   1.000
_cell.length_b   1.000
_cell.length_c   1.000
_cell.angle_alpha   90.00
_cell.angle_beta   90.00
_cell.angle_gamma   90.00
#
_symmetry.space_group_name_H-M   'P 1'
#
loop_
_entity.id
_entity.type
_entity.pdbx_description
1 polymer ?
#
loop_
_entity_poly.entity_id
_entity_poly.type
_entity_poly.pdbx_seq_one_letter_code
_entity_poly.pdbx_strand_id
1 'polypeptide(L)'
;MMLLGLLLVLGLAGLALVAFMDNDGLFTTSAGAVELFGYTFSPTVGEVFLIGTAAGALFLVGLFMLFSGAGRRARRRMAARRELAAQRAENLALKRKHDTIATELAAQRAAEAGAADAEREVEAARAARDAKLARDGAEAEADERLSTR
;
A
#
# COMPACT_ATOMS: atom_id res chain seq x y z
N MET A 1 -20.14 -4.39 -9.89
CA MET A 1 -20.77 -3.05 -9.91
C MET A 1 -21.12 -2.59 -11.31
N MET A 2 -20.19 -2.52 -12.27
CA MET A 2 -20.54 -2.13 -13.65
C MET A 2 -21.35 -3.16 -14.44
N LEU A 3 -21.00 -4.44 -14.36
CA LEU A 3 -21.78 -5.48 -15.03
C LEU A 3 -23.23 -5.49 -14.51
N LEU A 4 -23.41 -5.40 -13.19
CA LEU A 4 -24.74 -5.41 -12.58
C LEU A 4 -25.57 -4.17 -12.96
N GLY A 5 -24.96 -2.97 -12.96
CA GLY A 5 -25.63 -1.76 -13.41
C GLY A 5 -25.98 -1.77 -14.90
N LEU A 6 -25.07 -2.28 -15.75
CA LEU A 6 -25.31 -2.44 -17.18
C LEU A 6 -26.40 -3.49 -17.45
N LEU A 7 -26.36 -4.62 -16.74
CA LEU A 7 -27.35 -5.69 -16.85
C LEU A 7 -28.73 -5.20 -16.41
N LEU A 8 -28.80 -4.36 -15.37
CA LEU A 8 -30.03 -3.75 -14.90
C LEU A 8 -30.62 -2.77 -15.91
N VAL A 9 -29.77 -1.91 -16.51
CA VAL A 9 -30.20 -0.98 -17.56
C VAL A 9 -30.68 -1.75 -18.80
N LEU A 10 -29.95 -2.79 -19.22
CA LEU A 10 -30.35 -3.64 -20.35
C LEU A 10 -31.66 -4.37 -20.06
N GLY A 11 -31.84 -4.89 -18.85
CA GLY A 11 -33.06 -5.57 -18.42
C GLY A 11 -34.27 -4.64 -18.44
N LEU A 12 -34.13 -3.43 -17.88
CA LEU A 12 -35.19 -2.41 -17.90
C LEU A 12 -35.50 -1.93 -19.32
N ALA A 13 -34.49 -1.74 -20.16
CA ALA A 13 -34.68 -1.40 -21.57
C ALA A 13 -35.42 -2.52 -22.32
N GLY A 14 -35.09 -3.78 -22.07
CA GLY A 14 -35.77 -4.94 -22.66
C GLY A 14 -37.23 -5.04 -22.20
N LEU A 15 -37.50 -4.85 -20.91
CA LEU A 15 -38.87 -4.81 -20.37
C LEU A 15 -39.71 -3.68 -20.99
N ALA A 16 -39.13 -2.49 -21.16
CA ALA A 16 -39.80 -1.38 -21.81
C ALA A 16 -40.10 -1.67 -23.29
N LEU A 17 -39.19 -2.33 -24.01
CA LEU A 17 -39.37 -2.76 -25.39
C LEU A 17 -40.49 -3.81 -25.53
N VAL A 18 -40.54 -4.80 -24.65
CA VAL A 18 -41.61 -5.83 -24.68
C VAL A 18 -42.97 -5.21 -24.40
N ALA A 19 -43.08 -4.40 -23.34
CA ALA A 19 -44.34 -3.71 -23.00
C ALA A 19 -44.82 -2.75 -24.11
N PHE A 20 -43.90 -2.23 -24.90
CA PHE A 20 -44.18 -1.39 -26.06
C PHE A 20 -44.64 -2.20 -27.27
N MET A 21 -44.02 -3.35 -27.54
CA MET A 21 -44.42 -4.25 -28.62
C MET A 21 -45.80 -4.89 -28.40
N ASP A 22 -46.19 -5.12 -27.15
CA ASP A 22 -47.52 -5.65 -26.81
C ASP A 22 -48.65 -4.61 -26.97
N ASN A 23 -48.33 -3.37 -27.38
CA ASN A 23 -49.27 -2.25 -27.39
C ASN A 23 -49.37 -1.58 -28.77
N ASP A 24 -49.95 -2.32 -29.72
CA ASP A 24 -50.16 -1.88 -31.12
C ASP A 24 -50.93 -0.55 -31.25
N GLY A 25 -51.80 -0.23 -30.29
CA GLY A 25 -52.60 1.00 -30.30
C GLY A 25 -51.78 2.30 -30.19
N LEU A 26 -50.54 2.22 -29.72
CA LEU A 26 -49.65 3.38 -29.60
C LEU A 26 -49.21 3.93 -30.97
N PHE A 27 -49.04 3.06 -31.96
CA PHE A 27 -48.62 3.44 -33.31
C PHE A 27 -49.75 3.92 -34.20
N THR A 28 -51.00 3.69 -33.79
CA THR A 28 -52.18 4.20 -34.51
C THR A 28 -52.74 5.46 -33.86
N THR A 29 -52.40 5.73 -32.60
CA THR A 29 -52.85 6.91 -31.87
C THR A 29 -51.99 8.11 -32.27
N SER A 30 -52.63 9.15 -32.80
CA SER A 30 -51.97 10.42 -33.10
C SER A 30 -51.51 11.11 -31.82
N ALA A 31 -50.26 11.59 -31.78
CA ALA A 31 -49.73 12.42 -30.69
C ALA A 31 -50.08 13.91 -30.86
N GLY A 32 -50.83 14.25 -31.92
CA GLY A 32 -51.11 15.63 -32.33
C GLY A 32 -50.27 16.06 -33.53
N ALA A 33 -50.73 17.09 -34.23
CA ALA A 33 -49.99 17.69 -35.34
C ALA A 33 -49.07 18.80 -34.80
N VAL A 34 -47.81 18.78 -35.21
CA VAL A 34 -46.79 19.77 -34.84
C VAL A 34 -46.18 20.33 -36.12
N GLU A 35 -46.14 21.65 -36.24
CA GLU A 35 -45.51 22.31 -37.37
C GLU A 35 -44.01 22.49 -37.08
N LEU A 36 -43.16 21.76 -37.80
CA LEU A 36 -41.71 21.87 -37.73
C LEU A 36 -41.19 22.49 -39.02
N PHE A 37 -40.61 23.68 -38.93
CA PHE A 37 -40.00 24.38 -40.07
C PHE A 37 -40.97 24.58 -41.27
N GLY A 38 -42.26 24.80 -41.00
CA GLY A 38 -43.30 24.95 -42.03
C GLY A 38 -43.81 23.64 -42.62
N TYR A 39 -43.38 22.49 -42.09
CA TYR A 39 -43.94 21.18 -42.43
C TYR A 39 -44.78 20.64 -41.28
N THR A 40 -46.05 20.34 -41.57
CA THR A 40 -46.95 19.73 -40.59
C THR A 40 -46.61 18.25 -40.44
N PHE A 41 -45.99 17.91 -39.32
CA PHE A 41 -45.68 16.52 -38.96
C PHE A 41 -46.71 16.05 -37.92
N SER A 42 -47.34 14.91 -38.16
CA SER A 42 -48.31 14.32 -37.24
C SER A 42 -47.78 12.99 -36.73
N PRO A 43 -46.82 13.02 -35.78
CA PRO A 43 -46.25 11.80 -35.25
C PRO A 43 -47.28 11.02 -34.43
N THR A 44 -47.10 9.72 -34.37
CA THR A 44 -47.91 8.85 -33.51
C THR A 44 -47.32 8.84 -32.10
N VAL A 45 -48.13 8.49 -31.09
CA VAL A 45 -47.66 8.40 -29.69
C VAL A 45 -46.52 7.39 -29.59
N GLY A 46 -46.61 6.29 -30.34
CA GLY A 46 -45.57 5.26 -30.42
C GLY A 46 -44.25 5.78 -30.99
N GLU A 47 -44.29 6.59 -32.05
CA GLU A 47 -43.07 7.19 -32.64
C GLU A 47 -42.37 8.15 -31.68
N VAL A 48 -43.10 9.05 -31.03
CA VAL A 48 -42.53 10.00 -30.07
C VAL A 48 -41.91 9.27 -28.89
N PHE A 49 -42.60 8.24 -28.38
CA PHE A 49 -42.09 7.42 -27.29
C PHE A 49 -40.80 6.70 -27.69
N LEU A 50 -40.75 6.05 -28.85
CA LEU A 50 -39.58 5.33 -29.33
C LEU A 50 -38.35 6.24 -29.48
N ILE A 51 -38.54 7.44 -30.04
CA ILE A 51 -37.48 8.45 -30.18
C ILE A 51 -36.98 8.87 -28.79
N GLY A 52 -37.89 9.14 -27.85
CA GLY A 52 -37.56 9.50 -26.48
C GLY A 52 -36.79 8.40 -25.74
N THR A 53 -37.23 7.15 -25.86
CA THR A 53 -36.56 5.98 -25.26
C THR A 53 -35.18 5.77 -25.86
N ALA A 54 -35.04 5.84 -27.19
CA ALA A 54 -33.75 5.71 -27.86
C ALA A 54 -32.78 6.82 -27.43
N ALA A 55 -33.23 8.08 -27.39
CA ALA A 55 -32.44 9.20 -26.91
C ALA A 55 -32.03 9.06 -25.44
N GLY A 56 -32.95 8.63 -24.58
CA GLY A 56 -32.69 8.36 -23.16
C GLY A 56 -31.67 7.23 -22.95
N ALA A 57 -31.77 6.17 -23.75
CA ALA A 57 -30.80 5.07 -23.72
C ALA A 57 -29.39 5.56 -24.13
N LEU A 58 -29.28 6.33 -25.22
CA LEU A 58 -28.02 6.93 -25.66
C LEU A 58 -27.43 7.88 -24.60
N PHE A 59 -28.26 8.71 -23.97
CA PHE A 59 -27.86 9.59 -22.89
C PHE A 59 -27.29 8.81 -21.69
N LEU A 60 -27.98 7.75 -21.24
CA LEU A 60 -27.50 6.88 -20.17
C LEU A 60 -26.20 6.17 -20.51
N VAL A 61 -26.02 5.73 -21.75
CA VAL A 61 -24.75 5.15 -22.23
C VAL A 61 -23.61 6.17 -22.15
N GLY A 62 -23.84 7.40 -22.63
CA GLY A 62 -22.87 8.49 -22.53
C GLY A 62 -22.52 8.83 -21.08
N LEU A 63 -23.53 8.88 -20.22
CA LEU A 63 -23.38 9.15 -18.79
C LEU A 63 -22.58 8.02 -18.09
N PHE A 64 -22.87 6.77 -18.44
CA PHE A 64 -22.14 5.60 -17.96
C PHE A 64 -20.67 5.64 -18.39
N MET A 65 -20.38 6.02 -19.64
CA MET A 65 -19.00 6.21 -20.11
C MET A 65 -18.27 7.29 -19.30
N LEU A 66 -18.94 8.42 -19.03
CA LEU A 66 -18.38 9.52 -18.24
C LEU A 66 -18.04 9.09 -16.80
N PHE A 67 -18.98 8.42 -16.12
CA PHE A 67 -18.75 7.90 -14.76
C PHE A 67 -17.77 6.72 -14.72
N SER A 68 -17.68 5.91 -15.78
CA SER A 68 -16.69 4.82 -15.92
C SER A 68 -15.26 5.32 -15.96
N GLY A 69 -15.03 6.42 -16.68
CA GLY A 69 -13.71 7.04 -16.83
C GLY A 69 -13.12 7.47 -15.47
N ALA A 70 -13.96 7.96 -14.55
CA ALA A 70 -13.55 8.35 -13.21
C ALA A 70 -13.15 7.14 -12.34
N GLY A 71 -13.90 6.04 -12.44
CA GLY A 71 -13.62 4.81 -11.68
C GLY A 71 -12.31 4.12 -12.06
N ARG A 72 -11.91 4.16 -13.35
CA ARG A 72 -10.66 3.54 -13.82
C ARG A 72 -9.42 4.25 -13.26
N ARG A 73 -9.46 5.58 -13.11
CA ARG A 73 -8.42 6.36 -12.43
C ARG A 73 -8.40 6.11 -10.91
N ALA A 74 -9.57 6.00 -10.27
CA ALA A 74 -9.65 5.73 -8.84
C ALA A 74 -9.05 4.37 -8.45
N ARG A 75 -9.32 3.30 -9.23
CA ARG A 75 -8.71 1.98 -9.00
C ARG A 75 -7.19 1.99 -9.18
N ARG A 76 -6.68 2.66 -10.21
CA ARG A 76 -5.23 2.85 -10.41
C ARG A 76 -4.60 3.64 -9.25
N ARG A 77 -5.28 4.67 -8.76
CA ARG A 77 -4.82 5.50 -7.64
C ARG A 77 -4.84 4.74 -6.30
N MET A 78 -5.84 3.88 -6.07
CA MET A 78 -5.90 2.99 -4.91
C MET A 78 -4.82 1.90 -4.96
N ALA A 79 -4.55 1.33 -6.13
CA ALA A 79 -3.45 0.38 -6.31
C ALA A 79 -2.09 1.04 -6.03
N ALA A 80 -1.84 2.23 -6.58
CA ALA A 80 -0.61 2.98 -6.31
C ALA A 80 -0.44 3.34 -4.82
N ARG A 81 -1.53 3.65 -4.10
CA ARG A 81 -1.46 3.90 -2.65
C ARG A 81 -1.19 2.62 -1.84
N ARG A 82 -1.69 1.46 -2.27
CA ARG A 82 -1.38 0.17 -1.64
C ARG A 82 0.07 -0.21 -1.88
N GLU A 83 0.60 0.02 -3.08
CA GLU A 83 2.02 -0.19 -3.40
C GLU A 83 2.92 0.64 -2.48
N LEU A 84 2.61 1.94 -2.32
CA LEU A 84 3.38 2.83 -1.44
C LEU A 84 3.26 2.46 0.05
N ALA A 85 2.10 1.95 0.48
CA ALA A 85 1.92 1.47 1.84
C ALA A 85 2.72 0.18 2.11
N ALA A 86 2.74 -0.73 1.14
CA ALA A 86 3.53 -1.96 1.19
C ALA A 86 5.04 -1.63 1.22
N GLN A 87 5.52 -0.74 0.35
CA GLN A 87 6.92 -0.30 0.34
C GLN A 87 7.34 0.36 1.65
N ARG A 88 6.48 1.16 2.28
CA ARG A 88 6.76 1.76 3.59
C ARG A 88 6.84 0.71 4.70
N ALA A 89 5.96 -0.29 4.68
CA ALA A 89 6.01 -1.39 5.65
C ALA A 89 7.29 -2.21 5.50
N GLU A 90 7.72 -2.48 4.26
CA GLU A 90 8.96 -3.19 3.97
C GLU A 90 10.19 -2.39 4.41
N ASN A 91 10.23 -1.08 4.13
CA ASN A 91 11.33 -0.21 4.59
C ASN A 91 11.42 -0.14 6.12
N LEU A 92 10.27 -0.08 6.82
CA LEU A 92 10.25 -0.10 8.28
C LEU A 92 10.73 -1.44 8.83
N ALA A 93 10.37 -2.57 8.19
CA ALA A 93 10.87 -3.88 8.58
C ALA A 93 12.39 -3.99 8.36
N LEU A 94 12.89 -3.46 7.25
CA LEU A 94 14.32 -3.44 6.93
C LEU A 94 15.11 -2.57 7.91
N LYS A 95 14.58 -1.39 8.27
CA LYS A 95 15.17 -0.52 9.31
C LYS A 95 15.25 -1.21 10.66
N ARG A 96 14.19 -1.89 11.10
CA ARG A 96 14.21 -2.64 12.38
C ARG A 96 15.29 -3.73 12.37
N LYS A 97 15.42 -4.49 11.29
CA LYS A 97 16.47 -5.52 11.17
C LYS A 97 17.86 -4.89 11.23
N HIS A 98 18.06 -3.76 10.54
CA HIS A 98 19.33 -3.04 10.58
C HIS A 98 19.65 -2.54 12.00
N ASP A 99 18.68 -1.99 12.70
CA ASP A 99 18.87 -1.51 14.08
C ASP A 99 19.20 -2.68 15.02
N THR A 100 18.54 -3.83 14.89
CA THR A 100 18.89 -5.04 15.67
C THR A 100 20.32 -5.48 15.41
N ILE A 101 20.73 -5.60 14.15
CA ILE A 101 22.11 -5.99 13.78
C ILE A 101 23.12 -4.96 14.33
N ALA A 102 22.80 -3.67 14.24
CA ALA A 102 23.65 -2.61 14.77
C ALA A 102 23.82 -2.72 16.31
N THR A 103 22.74 -3.04 17.03
CA THR A 103 22.80 -3.25 18.48
C THR A 103 23.61 -4.49 18.85
N GLU A 104 23.47 -5.59 18.11
CA GLU A 104 24.24 -6.82 18.33
C GLU A 104 25.74 -6.59 18.08
N LEU A 105 26.10 -5.89 17.00
CA LEU A 105 27.49 -5.53 16.73
C LEU A 105 28.08 -4.61 17.81
N ALA A 106 27.30 -3.65 18.30
CA ALA A 106 27.75 -2.77 19.38
C ALA A 106 27.99 -3.56 20.68
N ALA A 107 27.11 -4.50 21.00
CA ALA A 107 27.26 -5.38 22.16
C ALA A 107 28.49 -6.30 22.04
N GLN A 108 28.72 -6.87 20.85
CA GLN A 108 29.92 -7.69 20.60
C GLN A 108 31.21 -6.89 20.77
N ARG A 109 31.29 -5.69 20.18
CA ARG A 109 32.47 -4.83 20.33
C ARG A 109 32.70 -4.40 21.78
N ALA A 110 31.63 -4.14 22.53
CA ALA A 110 31.74 -3.81 23.95
C ALA A 110 32.25 -5.01 24.76
N ALA A 111 31.80 -6.23 24.44
CA ALA A 111 32.28 -7.46 25.07
C ALA A 111 33.76 -7.73 24.74
N GLU A 112 34.18 -7.55 23.48
CA GLU A 112 35.58 -7.69 23.05
C GLU A 112 36.48 -6.66 23.74
N ALA A 113 36.04 -5.40 23.84
CA ALA A 113 36.78 -4.37 24.55
C ALA A 113 36.93 -4.70 26.04
N GLY A 114 35.85 -5.14 26.69
CA GLY A 114 35.88 -5.55 28.10
C GLY A 114 36.78 -6.77 28.35
N ALA A 115 36.82 -7.73 27.42
CA ALA A 115 37.74 -8.86 27.51
C ALA A 115 39.21 -8.43 27.39
N ALA A 116 39.53 -7.53 26.47
CA ALA A 116 40.87 -6.98 26.32
C ALA A 116 41.32 -6.18 27.54
N ASP A 117 40.41 -5.43 28.18
CA ASP A 117 40.71 -4.69 29.40
C ASP A 117 40.94 -5.62 30.61
N ALA A 118 40.16 -6.69 30.73
CA ALA A 118 40.37 -7.71 31.75
C ALA A 118 41.71 -8.45 31.59
N GLU A 119 42.12 -8.76 30.36
CA GLU A 119 43.43 -9.36 30.08
C GLU A 119 44.58 -8.44 30.50
N ARG A 120 44.48 -7.14 30.21
CA ARG A 120 45.47 -6.13 30.65
C ARG A 120 45.55 -6.03 32.17
N GLU A 121 44.42 -6.10 32.87
CA GLU A 121 44.39 -6.05 34.33
C GLU A 121 45.06 -7.28 34.95
N VAL A 122 44.81 -8.47 34.38
CA VAL A 122 45.45 -9.72 34.81
C VAL A 122 46.96 -9.69 34.56
N GLU A 123 47.40 -9.16 33.41
CA GLU A 123 48.81 -9.01 33.08
C GLU A 123 49.51 -8.02 34.03
N ALA A 124 48.88 -6.88 34.32
CA ALA A 124 49.38 -5.90 35.28
C ALA A 124 49.49 -6.49 36.69
N ALA A 125 48.50 -7.28 37.12
CA ALA A 125 48.53 -7.96 38.42
C ALA A 125 49.64 -9.02 38.51
N ARG A 126 49.91 -9.76 37.43
CA ARG A 126 51.03 -10.70 37.36
C ARG A 126 52.38 -9.98 37.43
N ALA A 127 52.55 -8.92 36.64
CA ALA A 127 53.77 -8.11 36.66
C ALA A 127 54.05 -7.51 38.05
N ALA A 128 53.01 -7.03 38.74
CA ALA A 128 53.14 -6.50 40.11
C ALA A 128 53.56 -7.57 41.13
N ARG A 129 53.00 -8.78 41.01
CA ARG A 129 53.38 -9.92 41.86
C ARG A 129 54.83 -10.34 41.63
N ASP A 130 55.24 -10.43 40.36
CA ASP A 130 56.59 -10.85 40.00
C ASP A 130 57.63 -9.79 40.45
N ALA A 131 57.29 -8.50 40.37
CA ALA A 131 58.10 -7.42 40.93
C ALA A 131 58.23 -7.49 42.46
N LYS A 132 57.16 -7.89 43.16
CA LYS A 132 57.20 -8.10 44.62
C LYS A 132 58.11 -9.27 45.00
N LEU A 133 57.98 -10.41 44.32
CA LEU A 133 58.85 -11.57 44.51
C LEU A 133 60.34 -11.24 44.28
N ALA A 134 60.65 -10.42 43.28
CA ALA A 134 62.01 -9.96 43.03
C ALA A 134 62.57 -9.07 44.16
N ARG A 135 61.72 -8.21 44.76
CA ARG A 135 62.10 -7.42 45.94
C ARG A 135 62.33 -8.30 47.16
N ASP A 136 61.37 -9.18 47.47
CA ASP A 136 61.45 -10.04 48.64
C ASP A 136 62.68 -10.99 48.55
N GLY A 137 63.02 -11.44 47.34
CA GLY A 137 64.24 -12.22 47.09
C GLY A 137 65.54 -11.42 47.24
N ALA A 138 65.56 -10.16 46.79
CA ALA A 138 66.72 -9.28 46.97
C ALA A 138 66.94 -8.89 48.44
N GLU A 139 65.86 -8.74 49.21
CA GLU A 139 65.92 -8.52 50.66
C GLU A 139 66.46 -9.76 51.40
N ALA A 140 66.06 -10.96 50.99
CA ALA A 140 66.58 -12.22 51.55
C ALA A 140 68.08 -12.43 51.25
N GLU A 141 68.54 -12.15 50.02
CA GLU A 141 69.96 -12.21 49.67
C GLU A 141 70.80 -11.15 50.41
N ALA A 142 70.22 -9.97 50.68
CA ALA A 142 70.91 -8.92 51.45
C ALA A 142 71.09 -9.34 52.92
N ASP A 143 70.10 -9.99 53.52
CA ASP A 143 70.16 -10.50 54.88
C ASP A 143 71.17 -11.67 55.02
N GLU A 144 71.22 -12.56 54.02
CA GLU A 144 72.18 -13.68 54.00
C GLU A 144 73.64 -13.19 53.84
N ARG A 145 73.86 -12.11 53.09
CA ARG A 145 75.17 -11.44 52.96
C ARG A 145 75.59 -10.68 54.22
N LEU A 146 74.65 -10.25 55.05
CA LEU A 146 74.92 -9.63 56.34
C LEU A 146 75.22 -10.66 57.44
N SER A 147 74.66 -11.87 57.35
CA SER A 147 74.89 -12.95 58.32
C SER A 147 76.20 -13.73 58.11
N THR A 148 76.92 -13.54 57.01
CA THR A 148 78.14 -14.29 56.64
C THR A 148 79.44 -13.50 56.81
N ARG A 149 79.39 -12.30 57.40
CA ARG A 149 80.56 -11.47 57.80
C ARG A 149 80.69 -11.39 59.31
#